data_AF-A0A357IAH6-F1
#
_entry.id   AF-A0A357IAH6-F1
#
_cell.length_a   1.000
_cell.length_b   1.000
_cell.length_c   1.000
_cell.angle_alpha   90.00
_cell.angle_beta   90.00
_cell.angle_gamma   90.00
#
_symmetry.space_group_name_H-M   'P 1'
#
loop_
_entity.id
_entity.type
_entity.pdbx_description
1 polymer ?
#
loop_
_entity_poly.entity_id
_entity_poly.type
_entity_poly.pdbx_seq_one_letter_code
_entity_poly.pdbx_strand_id
1 'polypeptide(L)'
;MNKSASDISSAAHASTVNALRGVRFARVYLLAFVLSASIIVVWKRADIFPWIGGCNPQGYDDTSFMAYCHSSRYGDYEHRAFWHGLEAGLIEPVREADVLFLGNSRTQYAFSTDAIARYFEQSPLTHYVFGFGMGSQNFVAEKMADKFDLRPSAVVINADPFFTDRISVTNQNMLEDSRTKTWEYGLKRWMQNQQRSRCAGAEDTLMNALLCGGQEETLFRNTQNGHWDVRYFRKNRRIPVAIDANSGDLDVSVEEASRIAEAFLDKLQIDRNCMILTVTPRTATPLAFAEALAERLGVPGIFPMPEHLVTVDDSHLDPDSAMRWSNDFIHAAGEILESCAADS
;
A
#
# COMPACT_ATOMS: atom_id res chain seq x y z
N MET A 1 49.12 -42.34 60.86
CA MET A 1 48.16 -41.97 59.78
C MET A 1 48.84 -40.95 58.87
N ASN A 2 49.59 -41.41 57.85
CA ASN A 2 50.27 -40.54 56.89
C ASN A 2 49.46 -40.52 55.60
N LYS A 3 48.77 -39.41 55.31
CA LYS A 3 48.26 -39.16 53.95
C LYS A 3 49.46 -38.89 53.04
N SER A 4 49.61 -39.71 52.01
CA SER A 4 50.67 -39.64 51.00
C SER A 4 50.67 -38.28 50.30
N ALA A 5 51.85 -37.69 50.13
CA ALA A 5 52.05 -36.47 49.35
C ALA A 5 51.58 -36.58 47.89
N SER A 6 51.38 -37.80 47.36
CA SER A 6 50.81 -38.04 46.03
C SER A 6 49.34 -37.62 45.91
N ASP A 7 48.55 -37.73 46.97
CA ASP A 7 47.10 -37.42 46.93
C ASP A 7 46.84 -35.91 46.91
N ILE A 8 47.75 -35.12 47.48
CA ILE A 8 47.66 -33.65 47.52
C ILE A 8 47.99 -33.05 46.14
N SER A 9 48.92 -33.66 45.40
CA SER A 9 49.30 -33.22 44.05
C SER A 9 48.17 -33.44 43.02
N SER A 10 47.49 -34.59 43.10
CA SER A 10 46.36 -34.92 42.22
C SER A 10 45.16 -33.97 42.41
N ALA A 11 44.82 -33.67 43.67
CA ALA A 11 43.72 -32.76 44.00
C ALA A 11 44.01 -31.30 43.57
N ALA A 12 45.26 -30.84 43.70
CA ALA A 12 45.67 -29.52 43.25
C ALA A 12 45.58 -29.40 41.72
N HIS A 13 46.03 -30.42 40.98
CA HIS A 13 45.98 -30.43 39.51
C HIS A 13 44.53 -30.47 38.98
N ALA A 14 43.65 -31.26 39.59
CA ALA A 14 42.23 -31.32 39.23
C ALA A 14 41.50 -29.98 39.49
N SER A 15 41.84 -29.30 40.59
CA SER A 15 41.31 -27.97 40.91
C SER A 15 41.72 -26.92 39.87
N THR A 16 42.98 -26.92 39.43
CA THR A 16 43.47 -25.96 38.42
C THR A 16 42.84 -26.20 37.03
N VAL A 17 42.66 -27.45 36.62
CA VAL A 17 42.02 -27.79 35.34
C VAL A 17 40.53 -27.40 35.31
N ASN A 18 39.82 -27.59 36.42
CA ASN A 18 38.41 -27.16 36.53
C ASN A 18 38.28 -25.63 36.55
N ALA A 19 39.20 -24.91 37.22
CA ALA A 19 39.23 -23.45 37.19
C ALA A 19 39.48 -22.90 35.76
N LEU A 20 40.42 -23.50 35.01
CA LEU A 20 40.70 -23.12 33.63
C LEU A 20 39.53 -23.40 32.67
N ARG A 21 38.80 -24.51 32.88
CA ARG A 21 37.56 -24.81 32.13
C ARG A 21 36.45 -23.81 32.44
N GLY A 22 36.27 -23.43 33.71
CA GLY A 22 35.30 -22.42 34.13
C GLY A 22 35.57 -21.04 33.49
N VAL A 23 36.83 -20.61 33.44
CA VAL A 23 37.22 -19.34 32.80
C VAL A 23 36.98 -19.37 31.29
N ARG A 24 37.26 -20.49 30.61
CA ARG A 24 36.98 -20.63 29.16
C ARG A 24 35.49 -20.61 28.89
N PHE A 25 34.68 -21.33 29.68
CA PHE A 25 33.24 -21.33 29.55
C PHE A 25 32.63 -19.93 29.78
N ALA A 26 33.06 -19.24 30.84
CA ALA A 26 32.61 -17.88 31.13
C ALA A 26 32.96 -16.89 30.01
N ARG A 27 34.15 -17.01 29.39
CA ARG A 27 34.54 -16.18 28.24
C ARG A 27 33.69 -16.44 27.01
N VAL A 28 33.43 -17.71 26.68
CA VAL A 28 32.58 -18.07 25.53
C VAL A 28 31.16 -17.58 25.76
N TYR A 29 30.62 -17.77 26.96
CA TYR A 29 29.29 -17.28 27.32
C TYR A 29 29.19 -15.75 27.25
N LEU A 30 30.17 -15.03 27.79
CA LEU A 30 30.20 -13.57 27.74
C LEU A 30 30.28 -13.06 26.30
N LEU A 31 31.11 -13.67 25.45
CA LEU A 31 31.21 -13.31 24.03
C LEU A 31 29.90 -13.58 23.29
N ALA A 32 29.28 -14.74 23.49
CA ALA A 32 27.99 -15.07 22.90
C ALA A 32 26.89 -14.11 23.38
N PHE A 33 26.88 -13.77 24.68
CA PHE A 33 25.93 -12.82 25.25
C PHE A 33 26.12 -11.41 24.67
N VAL A 34 27.35 -10.90 24.61
CA VAL A 34 27.65 -9.59 24.02
C VAL A 34 27.29 -9.56 22.54
N LEU A 35 27.66 -10.59 21.76
CA LEU A 35 27.27 -10.68 20.35
C LEU A 35 25.75 -10.69 20.17
N SER A 36 25.04 -11.50 20.95
CA SER A 36 23.58 -11.58 20.89
C SER A 36 22.93 -10.27 21.31
N ALA A 37 23.41 -9.63 22.38
CA ALA A 37 22.91 -8.35 22.85
C ALA A 37 23.21 -7.22 21.86
N SER A 38 24.40 -7.21 21.24
CA SER A 38 24.74 -6.25 20.19
C SER A 38 23.88 -6.45 18.94
N ILE A 39 23.62 -7.69 18.54
CA ILE A 39 22.68 -8.02 17.45
C ILE A 39 21.29 -7.48 17.80
N ILE A 40 20.77 -7.75 18.99
CA ILE A 40 19.44 -7.28 19.43
C ILE A 40 19.38 -5.75 19.49
N VAL A 41 20.40 -5.08 20.05
CA VAL A 41 20.45 -3.61 20.16
C VAL A 41 20.55 -2.97 18.78
N VAL A 42 21.40 -3.49 17.89
CA VAL A 42 21.51 -3.02 16.51
C VAL A 42 20.22 -3.30 15.74
N TRP A 43 19.62 -4.49 15.88
CA TRP A 43 18.35 -4.84 15.25
C TRP A 43 17.22 -3.92 15.69
N LYS A 44 17.13 -3.63 16.99
CA LYS A 44 16.07 -2.79 17.56
C LYS A 44 16.30 -1.29 17.27
N ARG A 45 17.55 -0.80 17.26
CA ARG A 45 17.83 0.62 17.04
C ARG A 45 18.02 1.03 15.59
N ALA A 46 18.56 0.15 14.76
CA ALA A 46 18.90 0.51 13.40
C ALA A 46 17.77 0.21 12.41
N ASP A 47 16.65 -0.34 12.90
CA ASP A 47 15.49 -0.69 12.10
C ASP A 47 15.83 -1.68 10.97
N ILE A 48 17.04 -2.27 10.94
CA ILE A 48 17.66 -2.93 9.77
C ILE A 48 16.84 -4.10 9.22
N PHE A 49 15.98 -4.70 10.03
CA PHE A 49 15.18 -5.83 9.66
C PHE A 49 13.72 -5.40 9.43
N PRO A 50 13.10 -5.71 8.28
CA PRO A 50 11.69 -5.42 8.04
C PRO A 50 10.82 -6.38 8.86
N TRP A 51 10.77 -6.17 10.17
CA TRP A 51 9.97 -6.95 11.08
C TRP A 51 8.48 -6.70 10.83
N ILE A 52 7.75 -7.77 10.53
CA ILE A 52 6.33 -7.70 10.18
C ILE A 52 5.40 -8.00 11.35
N GLY A 53 5.91 -8.55 12.46
CA GLY A 53 5.07 -9.01 13.57
C GLY A 53 4.28 -7.91 14.31
N GLY A 54 4.60 -6.63 14.07
CA GLY A 54 3.77 -5.50 14.53
C GLY A 54 2.54 -5.26 13.65
N CYS A 55 2.60 -5.60 12.37
CA CYS A 55 1.54 -5.41 11.40
C CYS A 55 0.39 -6.38 11.67
N ASN A 56 -0.85 -5.92 11.50
CA ASN A 56 -2.02 -6.74 11.68
C ASN A 56 -2.08 -7.80 10.56
N PRO A 57 -2.13 -9.12 10.86
CA PRO A 57 -2.13 -10.17 9.84
C PRO A 57 -3.53 -10.55 9.32
N GLN A 58 -4.60 -9.97 9.87
CA GLN A 58 -5.95 -10.52 9.71
C GLN A 58 -6.58 -10.30 8.33
N GLY A 59 -6.04 -9.39 7.50
CA GLY A 59 -6.55 -9.11 6.17
C GLY A 59 -5.89 -9.92 5.04
N TYR A 60 -5.03 -10.89 5.36
CA TYR A 60 -4.54 -11.81 4.34
C TYR A 60 -5.67 -12.73 3.83
N ASP A 61 -5.77 -12.85 2.51
CA ASP A 61 -6.56 -13.87 1.82
C ASP A 61 -5.75 -14.42 0.64
N ASP A 62 -6.37 -15.28 -0.19
CA ASP A 62 -5.66 -15.93 -1.28
C ASP A 62 -5.11 -14.99 -2.36
N THR A 63 -5.80 -13.87 -2.53
CA THR A 63 -5.59 -12.83 -3.52
C THR A 63 -5.05 -11.53 -2.94
N SER A 64 -4.86 -11.42 -1.62
CA SER A 64 -4.48 -10.16 -0.98
C SER A 64 -3.06 -10.20 -0.41
N PHE A 65 -2.34 -9.11 -0.59
CA PHE A 65 -1.03 -8.84 0.04
C PHE A 65 -1.12 -7.60 0.92
N MET A 66 -0.17 -7.45 1.86
CA MET A 66 -0.12 -6.27 2.71
C MET A 66 0.50 -5.10 1.93
N ALA A 67 -0.34 -4.15 1.55
CA ALA A 67 0.05 -2.97 0.77
C ALA A 67 0.73 -1.91 1.64
N TYR A 68 0.27 -1.76 2.88
CA TYR A 68 0.76 -0.80 3.85
C TYR A 68 0.68 -1.40 5.25
N CYS A 69 1.67 -1.06 6.08
CA CYS A 69 1.59 -1.21 7.52
C CYS A 69 2.24 0.02 8.16
N HIS A 70 1.65 0.51 9.26
CA HIS A 70 2.15 1.65 10.04
C HIS A 70 3.41 1.29 10.86
N SER A 71 4.40 0.73 10.15
CA SER A 71 5.75 0.53 10.63
C SER A 71 6.69 1.31 9.73
N SER A 72 7.84 1.72 10.28
CA SER A 72 8.86 2.49 9.57
C SER A 72 9.40 1.84 8.29
N ARG A 73 9.15 0.54 8.08
CA ARG A 73 9.68 -0.23 6.95
C ARG A 73 8.68 -0.88 6.01
N TYR A 74 7.38 -0.88 6.32
CA TYR A 74 6.37 -1.43 5.41
C TYR A 74 5.43 -0.37 4.82
N GLY A 75 5.60 0.90 5.18
CA GLY A 75 4.72 1.97 4.71
C GLY A 75 4.72 2.21 3.20
N ASP A 76 5.72 1.70 2.47
CA ASP A 76 5.88 1.91 1.02
C ASP A 76 5.97 0.61 0.20
N TYR A 77 5.51 -0.51 0.78
CA TYR A 77 5.63 -1.81 0.13
C TYR A 77 4.93 -1.85 -1.22
N GLU A 78 3.68 -1.36 -1.30
CA GLU A 78 2.88 -1.47 -2.52
C GLU A 78 3.53 -0.85 -3.76
N HIS A 79 4.12 0.35 -3.67
CA HIS A 79 4.73 1.04 -4.81
C HIS A 79 5.78 0.18 -5.49
N ARG A 80 6.62 -0.48 -4.68
CA ARG A 80 7.67 -1.36 -5.16
C ARG A 80 7.16 -2.74 -5.54
N ALA A 81 6.12 -3.22 -4.87
CA ALA A 81 5.45 -4.47 -5.24
C ALA A 81 4.95 -4.38 -6.68
N PHE A 82 4.32 -3.27 -7.07
CA PHE A 82 3.97 -3.02 -8.46
C PHE A 82 5.22 -2.82 -9.33
N TRP A 83 6.12 -1.88 -8.99
CA TRP A 83 7.24 -1.53 -9.87
C TRP A 83 8.12 -2.73 -10.25
N HIS A 84 8.31 -3.68 -9.33
CA HIS A 84 9.15 -4.86 -9.55
C HIS A 84 8.35 -6.15 -9.79
N GLY A 85 7.01 -6.10 -9.87
CA GLY A 85 6.17 -7.29 -10.01
C GLY A 85 6.42 -8.31 -8.89
N LEU A 86 6.50 -7.83 -7.63
CA LEU A 86 6.87 -8.69 -6.51
C LEU A 86 5.78 -9.70 -6.20
N GLU A 87 4.50 -9.34 -6.29
CA GLU A 87 3.42 -10.29 -6.00
C GLU A 87 2.97 -11.05 -7.23
N ALA A 88 2.66 -12.34 -7.03
CA ALA A 88 2.21 -13.20 -8.12
C ALA A 88 0.82 -12.77 -8.59
N GLY A 89 0.64 -12.64 -9.91
CA GLY A 89 -0.63 -12.22 -10.51
C GLY A 89 -1.03 -10.78 -10.18
N LEU A 90 -0.07 -9.92 -9.82
CA LEU A 90 -0.33 -8.51 -9.51
C LEU A 90 -0.42 -7.64 -10.77
N ILE A 91 0.38 -7.93 -11.79
CA ILE A 91 0.56 -7.05 -12.94
C ILE A 91 -0.42 -7.38 -14.05
N GLU A 92 -0.69 -8.66 -14.27
CA GLU A 92 -1.58 -9.15 -15.33
C GLU A 92 -2.98 -8.52 -15.21
N PRO A 93 -3.65 -8.50 -14.05
CA PRO A 93 -4.98 -7.91 -13.95
C PRO A 93 -5.01 -6.39 -14.15
N VAL A 94 -3.91 -5.68 -13.84
CA VAL A 94 -3.82 -4.23 -14.14
C VAL A 94 -3.69 -3.99 -15.64
N ARG A 95 -2.87 -4.81 -16.31
CA ARG A 95 -2.61 -4.70 -17.75
C ARG A 95 -3.83 -5.09 -18.59
N GLU A 96 -4.60 -6.06 -18.10
CA GLU A 96 -5.77 -6.62 -18.80
C GLU A 96 -7.08 -5.96 -18.40
N ALA A 97 -7.07 -5.00 -17.47
CA ALA A 97 -8.28 -4.29 -17.07
C ALA A 97 -8.82 -3.39 -18.19
N ASP A 98 -10.10 -3.55 -18.50
CA ASP A 98 -10.81 -2.66 -19.42
C ASP A 98 -10.96 -1.25 -18.81
N VAL A 99 -11.15 -1.18 -17.48
CA VAL A 99 -11.32 0.07 -16.74
C VAL A 99 -10.27 0.23 -15.64
N LEU A 100 -9.48 1.31 -15.71
CA LEU A 100 -8.56 1.69 -14.63
C LEU A 100 -9.09 2.89 -13.84
N PHE A 101 -9.21 2.72 -12.52
CA PHE A 101 -9.45 3.84 -11.60
C PHE A 101 -8.12 4.38 -11.10
N LEU A 102 -7.72 5.55 -11.59
CA LEU A 102 -6.43 6.18 -11.29
C LEU A 102 -6.55 7.24 -10.20
N GLY A 103 -5.55 7.29 -9.32
CA GLY A 103 -5.38 8.42 -8.42
C GLY A 103 -4.55 8.12 -7.18
N ASN A 104 -4.89 8.79 -6.09
CA ASN A 104 -4.19 8.68 -4.81
C ASN A 104 -4.94 7.75 -3.84
N SER A 105 -4.59 7.82 -2.56
CA SER A 105 -5.23 7.03 -1.51
C SER A 105 -6.74 7.25 -1.41
N ARG A 106 -7.25 8.42 -1.82
CA ARG A 106 -8.70 8.70 -1.82
C ARG A 106 -9.43 7.94 -2.90
N THR A 107 -8.86 7.84 -4.11
CA THR A 107 -9.37 6.96 -5.17
C THR A 107 -9.45 5.53 -4.66
N GLN A 108 -8.35 5.08 -4.06
CA GLN A 108 -8.23 3.72 -3.59
C GLN A 108 -9.27 3.42 -2.49
N TYR A 109 -9.48 4.32 -1.53
CA TYR A 109 -10.55 4.19 -0.53
C TYR A 109 -11.94 4.21 -1.14
N ALA A 110 -12.23 5.18 -2.00
CA ALA A 110 -13.59 5.45 -2.45
C ALA A 110 -14.12 4.41 -3.43
N PHE A 111 -13.24 3.78 -4.21
CA PHE A 111 -13.61 2.75 -5.19
C PHE A 111 -13.38 1.31 -4.70
N SER A 112 -12.78 1.11 -3.53
CA SER A 112 -12.68 -0.22 -2.91
C SER A 112 -13.96 -0.56 -2.14
N THR A 113 -15.07 -0.68 -2.87
CA THR A 113 -16.41 -0.89 -2.31
C THR A 113 -17.14 -2.01 -3.04
N ASP A 114 -18.09 -2.64 -2.35
CA ASP A 114 -18.98 -3.62 -2.99
C ASP A 114 -19.82 -3.01 -4.12
N ALA A 115 -20.08 -1.70 -4.12
CA ALA A 115 -20.83 -1.05 -5.21
C ALA A 115 -20.07 -1.19 -6.54
N ILE A 116 -18.76 -0.95 -6.51
CA ILE A 116 -17.88 -1.16 -7.66
C ILE A 116 -17.75 -2.65 -7.97
N ALA A 117 -17.49 -3.48 -6.97
CA ALA A 117 -17.33 -4.92 -7.19
C ALA A 117 -18.59 -5.54 -7.84
N ARG A 118 -19.79 -5.26 -7.30
CA ARG A 118 -21.05 -5.80 -7.84
C ARG A 118 -21.36 -5.33 -9.25
N TYR A 119 -21.00 -4.08 -9.60
CA TYR A 119 -21.18 -3.59 -10.97
C TYR A 119 -20.34 -4.43 -11.94
N PHE A 120 -19.04 -4.59 -11.67
CA PHE A 120 -18.15 -5.35 -12.55
C PHE A 120 -18.39 -6.87 -12.51
N GLU A 121 -18.91 -7.42 -11.42
CA GLU A 121 -19.38 -8.81 -11.38
C GLU A 121 -20.58 -9.08 -12.31
N GLN A 122 -21.37 -8.04 -12.62
CA GLN A 122 -22.54 -8.10 -13.49
C GLN A 122 -22.26 -7.60 -14.92
N SER A 123 -21.10 -6.97 -15.12
CA SER A 123 -20.64 -6.43 -16.38
C SER A 123 -19.71 -7.44 -17.08
N PRO A 124 -19.61 -7.44 -18.42
CA PRO A 124 -18.54 -8.16 -19.10
C PRO A 124 -17.16 -7.50 -18.91
N LEU A 125 -17.12 -6.27 -18.37
CA LEU A 125 -15.90 -5.49 -18.18
C LEU A 125 -15.12 -5.97 -16.96
N THR A 126 -13.81 -5.81 -17.05
CA THR A 126 -12.86 -5.97 -15.96
C THR A 126 -12.39 -4.62 -15.46
N HIS A 127 -12.03 -4.54 -14.18
CA HIS A 127 -11.53 -3.31 -13.58
C HIS A 127 -10.33 -3.53 -12.69
N TYR A 128 -9.57 -2.45 -12.52
CA TYR A 128 -8.57 -2.37 -11.47
C TYR A 128 -8.62 -1.01 -10.78
N VAL A 129 -8.73 -1.02 -9.46
CA VAL A 129 -8.55 0.19 -8.65
C VAL A 129 -7.05 0.40 -8.49
N PHE A 130 -6.54 1.39 -9.23
CA PHE A 130 -5.11 1.68 -9.37
C PHE A 130 -4.76 3.02 -8.72
N GLY A 131 -5.26 3.21 -7.50
CA GLY A 131 -4.83 4.28 -6.61
C GLY A 131 -3.61 3.86 -5.79
N PHE A 132 -2.86 4.85 -5.30
CA PHE A 132 -1.68 4.62 -4.47
C PHE A 132 -1.64 5.56 -3.26
N GLY A 133 -1.11 5.05 -2.15
CA GLY A 133 -0.87 5.79 -0.92
C GLY A 133 0.12 6.95 -1.05
N MET A 134 0.38 7.62 0.07
CA MET A 134 1.46 8.61 0.23
C MET A 134 1.44 9.76 -0.79
N GLY A 135 0.23 10.24 -1.11
CA GLY A 135 0.03 11.38 -1.99
C GLY A 135 0.49 11.11 -3.42
N SER A 136 0.26 9.90 -3.94
CA SER A 136 0.64 9.57 -5.31
C SER A 136 -0.21 10.31 -6.33
N GLN A 137 0.46 10.87 -7.34
CA GLN A 137 -0.17 11.64 -8.42
C GLN A 137 0.07 10.94 -9.77
N ASN A 138 -0.17 11.63 -10.89
CA ASN A 138 -0.01 11.12 -12.26
C ASN A 138 1.33 10.43 -12.51
N PHE A 139 2.42 10.89 -11.89
CA PHE A 139 3.75 10.29 -12.06
C PHE A 139 3.77 8.76 -11.89
N VAL A 140 3.11 8.22 -10.87
CA VAL A 140 3.13 6.76 -10.64
C VAL A 140 2.37 6.04 -11.76
N ALA A 141 1.16 6.52 -12.08
CA ALA A 141 0.36 5.96 -13.17
C ALA A 141 1.10 6.02 -14.51
N GLU A 142 1.76 7.14 -14.82
CA GLU A 142 2.56 7.32 -16.04
C GLU A 142 3.71 6.33 -16.15
N LYS A 143 4.45 6.11 -15.06
CA LYS A 143 5.59 5.20 -15.03
C LYS A 143 5.16 3.74 -15.12
N MET A 144 4.04 3.39 -14.50
CA MET A 144 3.47 2.04 -14.60
C MET A 144 2.88 1.80 -16.00
N ALA A 145 2.22 2.80 -16.58
CA ALA A 145 1.71 2.76 -17.96
C ALA A 145 2.84 2.47 -18.95
N ASP A 146 3.96 3.17 -18.85
CA ASP A 146 5.15 2.90 -19.67
C ASP A 146 5.71 1.50 -19.46
N LYS A 147 5.85 1.10 -18.20
CA LYS A 147 6.57 -0.12 -17.85
C LYS A 147 5.80 -1.37 -18.24
N PHE A 148 4.48 -1.35 -18.08
CA PHE A 148 3.63 -2.52 -18.25
C PHE A 148 2.76 -2.44 -19.50
N ASP A 149 2.94 -1.40 -20.33
CA ASP A 149 2.15 -1.14 -21.54
C ASP A 149 0.65 -1.21 -21.25
N LEU A 150 0.21 -0.38 -20.29
CA LEU A 150 -1.20 -0.35 -19.88
C LEU A 150 -2.05 0.25 -21.00
N ARG A 151 -3.06 -0.50 -21.46
CA ARG A 151 -3.96 -0.14 -22.57
C ARG A 151 -5.44 -0.33 -22.17
N PRO A 152 -5.92 0.38 -21.15
CA PRO A 152 -7.33 0.27 -20.77
C PRO A 152 -8.23 0.88 -21.86
N SER A 153 -9.44 0.35 -21.99
CA SER A 153 -10.50 0.94 -22.81
C SER A 153 -11.02 2.25 -22.24
N ALA A 154 -11.07 2.36 -20.91
CA ALA A 154 -11.50 3.57 -20.21
C ALA A 154 -10.69 3.82 -18.94
N VAL A 155 -10.58 5.10 -18.56
CA VAL A 155 -9.97 5.49 -17.29
C VAL A 155 -10.89 6.40 -16.49
N VAL A 156 -10.94 6.17 -15.19
CA VAL A 156 -11.60 7.04 -14.21
C VAL A 156 -10.53 7.70 -13.37
N ILE A 157 -10.47 9.03 -13.33
CA ILE A 157 -9.39 9.75 -12.66
C ILE A 157 -9.97 10.68 -11.60
N ASN A 158 -9.54 10.49 -10.36
CA ASN A 158 -9.86 11.39 -9.25
C ASN A 158 -8.96 12.63 -9.30
N ALA A 159 -9.51 13.77 -9.71
CA ALA A 159 -8.80 15.03 -9.93
C ALA A 159 -8.54 15.83 -8.62
N ASP A 160 -7.99 15.18 -7.58
CA ASP A 160 -7.79 15.79 -6.25
C ASP A 160 -6.32 15.85 -5.76
N PRO A 161 -5.61 16.92 -6.15
CA PRO A 161 -5.18 17.10 -7.53
C PRO A 161 -4.32 15.91 -7.97
N PHE A 162 -4.65 15.32 -9.12
CA PHE A 162 -3.89 14.19 -9.68
C PHE A 162 -2.82 14.62 -10.67
N PHE A 163 -3.09 15.64 -11.48
CA PHE A 163 -2.16 16.12 -12.50
C PHE A 163 -1.28 17.23 -11.92
N THR A 164 -0.06 16.88 -11.56
CA THR A 164 0.92 17.81 -10.98
C THR A 164 2.34 17.38 -11.37
N ASP A 165 3.27 18.33 -11.39
CA ASP A 165 4.70 18.04 -11.59
C ASP A 165 5.40 17.58 -10.30
N ARG A 166 4.66 17.55 -9.19
CA ARG A 166 5.19 17.15 -7.87
C ARG A 166 5.39 15.65 -7.81
N ILE A 167 6.53 15.26 -7.25
CA ILE A 167 6.87 13.86 -7.02
C ILE A 167 7.28 13.70 -5.55
N SER A 168 6.52 12.90 -4.81
CA SER A 168 6.86 12.57 -3.43
C SER A 168 8.17 11.78 -3.33
N VAL A 169 8.86 11.86 -2.20
CA VAL A 169 10.10 11.09 -1.95
C VAL A 169 9.85 9.58 -2.10
N THR A 170 8.70 9.09 -1.66
CA THR A 170 8.28 7.70 -1.87
C THR A 170 8.22 7.34 -3.35
N ASN A 171 7.61 8.19 -4.17
CA ASN A 171 7.46 7.93 -5.61
C ASN A 171 8.80 8.02 -6.35
N GLN A 172 9.71 8.89 -5.92
CA GLN A 172 11.08 8.91 -6.46
C GLN A 172 11.83 7.62 -6.09
N ASN A 173 11.71 7.18 -4.83
CA ASN A 173 12.35 5.96 -4.35
C ASN A 173 11.80 4.70 -5.03
N MET A 174 10.56 4.71 -5.50
CA MET A 174 9.96 3.60 -6.25
C MET A 174 10.84 3.14 -7.42
N LEU A 175 11.45 4.09 -8.14
CA LEU A 175 12.27 3.82 -9.33
C LEU A 175 13.70 3.36 -9.01
N GLU A 176 14.10 3.33 -7.73
CA GLU A 176 15.47 3.02 -7.34
C GLU A 176 15.76 1.51 -7.48
N ASP A 177 16.38 1.11 -8.59
CA ASP A 177 16.75 -0.27 -8.89
C ASP A 177 18.12 -0.67 -8.29
N SER A 178 18.32 -0.45 -6.99
CA SER A 178 19.55 -0.90 -6.31
C SER A 178 19.43 -2.34 -5.81
N ARG A 179 20.50 -3.14 -5.91
CA ARG A 179 20.53 -4.54 -5.44
C ARG A 179 20.09 -4.67 -3.98
N THR A 180 20.48 -3.70 -3.16
CA THR A 180 20.11 -3.62 -1.74
C THR A 180 18.60 -3.49 -1.57
N LYS A 181 17.95 -2.62 -2.36
CA LYS A 181 16.51 -2.44 -2.34
C LYS A 181 15.76 -3.65 -2.88
N THR A 182 16.20 -4.23 -4.00
CA THR A 182 15.60 -5.47 -4.50
C THR A 182 15.64 -6.58 -3.44
N TRP A 183 16.77 -6.74 -2.74
CA TRP A 183 16.88 -7.70 -1.63
C TRP A 183 15.97 -7.33 -0.45
N GLU A 184 15.93 -6.06 -0.06
CA GLU A 184 15.10 -5.57 1.05
C GLU A 184 13.61 -5.91 0.82
N TYR A 185 13.07 -5.63 -0.36
CA TYR A 185 11.66 -5.89 -0.65
C TYR A 185 11.37 -7.37 -0.95
N GLY A 186 12.35 -8.11 -1.48
CA GLY A 186 12.27 -9.58 -1.53
C GLY A 186 12.17 -10.19 -0.13
N LEU A 187 12.94 -9.66 0.83
CA LEU A 187 12.84 -10.05 2.23
C LEU A 187 11.51 -9.64 2.84
N LYS A 188 11.00 -8.43 2.57
CA LYS A 188 9.65 -8.00 3.00
C LYS A 188 8.58 -8.97 2.50
N ARG A 189 8.58 -9.30 1.20
CA ARG A 189 7.65 -10.26 0.61
C ARG A 189 7.75 -11.64 1.27
N TRP A 190 8.97 -12.14 1.45
CA TRP A 190 9.16 -13.41 2.13
C TRP A 190 8.57 -13.39 3.55
N MET A 191 8.79 -12.31 4.30
CA MET A 191 8.21 -12.11 5.63
C MET A 191 6.67 -12.05 5.60
N GLN A 192 6.07 -11.38 4.60
CA GLN A 192 4.61 -11.41 4.40
C GLN A 192 4.10 -12.84 4.20
N ASN A 193 4.75 -13.62 3.34
CA ASN A 193 4.38 -15.02 3.11
C ASN A 193 4.54 -15.88 4.37
N GLN A 194 5.59 -15.62 5.16
CA GLN A 194 5.81 -16.28 6.45
C GLN A 194 4.74 -15.90 7.47
N GLN A 195 4.29 -14.64 7.51
CA GLN A 195 3.20 -14.21 8.39
C GLN A 195 1.88 -14.81 7.95
N ARG A 196 1.50 -14.68 6.67
CA ARG A 196 0.28 -15.24 6.08
C ARG A 196 0.15 -16.75 6.35
N SER A 197 1.18 -17.53 6.05
CA SER A 197 1.15 -18.99 6.22
C SER A 197 1.02 -19.41 7.69
N ARG A 198 1.70 -18.72 8.61
CA ARG A 198 1.68 -19.08 10.04
C ARG A 198 0.42 -18.58 10.75
N CYS A 199 -0.06 -17.40 10.40
CA CYS A 199 -1.25 -16.80 11.02
C CYS A 199 -2.57 -17.37 10.50
N ALA A 200 -2.55 -18.13 9.39
CA ALA A 200 -3.68 -18.94 8.95
C ALA A 200 -3.93 -20.17 9.85
N GLY A 201 -2.93 -20.60 10.64
CA GLY A 201 -3.00 -21.76 11.52
C GLY A 201 -3.34 -21.42 12.96
N ALA A 202 -3.96 -22.36 13.68
CA ALA A 202 -4.33 -22.21 15.10
C ALA A 202 -3.26 -22.69 16.09
N GLU A 203 -2.00 -22.83 15.67
CA GLU A 203 -0.95 -23.35 16.54
C GLU A 203 -0.51 -22.29 17.57
N ASP A 204 -0.55 -22.62 18.86
CA ASP A 204 -0.08 -21.72 19.92
C ASP A 204 1.43 -21.89 20.13
N THR A 205 2.22 -21.27 19.25
CA THR A 205 3.68 -21.24 19.36
C THR A 205 4.19 -19.84 19.67
N LEU A 206 5.36 -19.73 20.31
CA LEU A 206 6.03 -18.45 20.55
C LEU A 206 6.21 -17.65 19.25
N MET A 207 6.46 -18.32 18.13
CA MET A 207 6.59 -17.67 16.83
C MET A 207 5.26 -17.12 16.31
N ASN A 208 4.14 -17.79 16.57
CA ASN A 208 2.81 -17.28 16.23
C ASN A 208 2.43 -16.10 17.12
N ALA A 209 2.75 -16.13 18.42
CA ALA A 209 2.58 -14.97 19.29
C ALA A 209 3.37 -13.74 18.78
N LEU A 210 4.59 -13.94 18.26
CA LEU A 210 5.44 -12.87 17.73
C LEU A 210 5.00 -12.36 16.35
N LEU A 211 4.53 -13.22 15.46
CA LEU A 211 4.17 -12.84 14.08
C LEU A 211 2.71 -12.42 13.92
N CYS A 212 1.81 -12.97 14.73
CA CYS A 212 0.37 -12.85 14.53
C CYS A 212 -0.32 -11.92 15.54
N GLY A 213 0.40 -11.45 16.56
CA GLY A 213 -0.12 -10.54 17.58
C GLY A 213 -0.14 -9.07 17.20
N GLY A 214 0.35 -8.72 16.00
CA GLY A 214 0.44 -7.34 15.53
C GLY A 214 -0.92 -6.64 15.43
N GLN A 215 -0.97 -5.35 15.77
CA GLN A 215 -2.17 -4.51 15.78
C GLN A 215 -1.95 -3.16 15.08
N GLU A 216 -0.80 -2.96 14.44
CA GLU A 216 -0.52 -1.72 13.70
C GLU A 216 -1.51 -1.54 12.54
N GLU A 217 -1.82 -0.28 12.22
CA GLU A 217 -2.72 0.06 11.12
C GLU A 217 -2.18 -0.53 9.81
N THR A 218 -2.99 -1.34 9.14
CA THR A 218 -2.57 -2.15 8.00
C THR A 218 -3.61 -2.07 6.89
N LEU A 219 -3.15 -1.94 5.65
CA LEU A 219 -3.99 -2.07 4.45
C LEU A 219 -3.56 -3.31 3.69
N PHE A 220 -4.55 -4.05 3.19
CA PHE A 220 -4.33 -5.15 2.27
C PHE A 220 -4.86 -4.78 0.90
N ARG A 221 -4.22 -5.25 -0.16
CA ARG A 221 -4.65 -5.00 -1.53
C ARG A 221 -4.86 -6.31 -2.26
N ASN A 222 -6.03 -6.42 -2.88
CA ASN A 222 -6.38 -7.54 -3.73
C ASN A 222 -5.61 -7.45 -5.05
N THR A 223 -4.92 -8.53 -5.45
CA THR A 223 -4.11 -8.58 -6.68
C THR A 223 -4.96 -8.64 -7.95
N GLN A 224 -6.22 -9.04 -7.87
CA GLN A 224 -7.10 -9.26 -9.03
C GLN A 224 -7.85 -8.01 -9.47
N ASN A 225 -8.28 -7.16 -8.54
CA ASN A 225 -9.07 -5.97 -8.86
C ASN A 225 -8.53 -4.69 -8.21
N GLY A 226 -7.42 -4.80 -7.46
CA GLY A 226 -6.76 -3.68 -6.83
C GLY A 226 -7.45 -3.14 -5.59
N HIS A 227 -8.60 -3.68 -5.14
CA HIS A 227 -9.34 -3.16 -3.98
C HIS A 227 -8.51 -3.22 -2.70
N TRP A 228 -8.62 -2.18 -1.87
CA TRP A 228 -8.07 -2.15 -0.51
C TRP A 228 -9.07 -2.72 0.50
N ASP A 229 -8.59 -3.62 1.35
CA ASP A 229 -9.24 -3.93 2.62
C ASP A 229 -8.78 -2.91 3.68
N VAL A 230 -9.71 -2.05 4.04
CA VAL A 230 -9.50 -0.92 4.95
C VAL A 230 -9.93 -1.21 6.39
N ARG A 231 -10.42 -2.43 6.69
CA ARG A 231 -10.95 -2.78 8.02
C ARG A 231 -9.92 -2.63 9.14
N TYR A 232 -8.64 -2.76 8.81
CA TYR A 232 -7.53 -2.73 9.75
C TYR A 232 -6.73 -1.42 9.70
N PHE A 233 -7.25 -0.39 9.03
CA PHE A 233 -6.58 0.89 8.88
C PHE A 233 -7.37 2.03 9.50
N ARG A 234 -6.79 2.62 10.55
CA ARG A 234 -7.30 3.78 11.31
C ARG A 234 -8.67 3.59 11.93
N LYS A 235 -8.94 4.43 12.93
CA LYS A 235 -10.27 4.51 13.54
C LYS A 235 -11.13 5.53 12.77
N ASN A 236 -12.37 5.16 12.45
CA ASN A 236 -13.33 6.07 11.82
C ASN A 236 -13.70 7.24 12.75
N ARG A 237 -13.29 8.46 12.39
CA ARG A 237 -13.62 9.70 13.11
C ARG A 237 -14.94 10.34 12.68
N ARG A 238 -15.53 9.89 11.56
CA ARG A 238 -16.81 10.37 10.99
C ARG A 238 -16.88 11.89 10.84
N ILE A 239 -15.89 12.48 10.20
CA ILE A 239 -15.80 13.93 10.04
C ILE A 239 -16.58 14.34 8.80
N PRO A 240 -17.50 15.31 8.87
CA PRO A 240 -18.29 15.71 7.71
C PRO A 240 -17.44 16.10 6.51
N VAL A 241 -17.86 15.65 5.33
CA VAL A 241 -17.41 16.19 4.05
C VAL A 241 -17.87 17.64 3.95
N ALA A 242 -17.01 18.51 3.41
CA ALA A 242 -17.37 19.87 3.06
C ALA A 242 -16.74 20.24 1.72
N ILE A 243 -17.46 21.04 0.95
CA ILE A 243 -16.96 21.58 -0.31
C ILE A 243 -16.07 22.77 0.03
N ASP A 244 -14.88 22.80 -0.56
CA ASP A 244 -14.03 23.97 -0.45
C ASP A 244 -14.57 25.06 -1.39
N ALA A 245 -15.22 26.08 -0.81
CA ALA A 245 -15.72 27.22 -1.55
C ALA A 245 -14.58 28.05 -2.18
N ASN A 246 -13.35 27.92 -1.66
CA ASN A 246 -12.16 28.62 -2.11
C ASN A 246 -11.13 27.63 -2.65
N SER A 247 -11.48 26.91 -3.72
CA SER A 247 -10.58 26.01 -4.48
C SER A 247 -9.21 26.63 -4.90
N GLY A 248 -9.01 27.94 -4.70
CA GLY A 248 -7.75 28.64 -4.89
C GLY A 248 -6.63 28.31 -3.90
N ASP A 249 -6.88 27.51 -2.86
CA ASP A 249 -5.83 26.98 -1.96
C ASP A 249 -5.20 25.67 -2.50
N LEU A 250 -5.62 25.21 -3.68
CA LEU A 250 -4.88 24.17 -4.36
C LEU A 250 -3.53 24.69 -4.83
N ASP A 251 -2.54 23.85 -4.57
CA ASP A 251 -1.13 24.03 -4.87
C ASP A 251 -0.79 23.94 -6.37
N VAL A 252 -1.80 23.80 -7.23
CA VAL A 252 -1.73 23.65 -8.69
C VAL A 252 -2.92 24.37 -9.34
N SER A 253 -2.68 25.10 -10.43
CA SER A 253 -3.76 25.76 -11.18
C SER A 253 -4.42 24.81 -12.19
N VAL A 254 -5.64 25.15 -12.63
CA VAL A 254 -6.35 24.39 -13.67
C VAL A 254 -5.54 24.38 -14.98
N GLU A 255 -4.90 25.50 -15.36
CA GLU A 255 -4.07 25.58 -16.57
C GLU A 255 -2.87 24.63 -16.52
N GLU A 256 -2.19 24.58 -15.38
CA GLU A 256 -1.06 23.68 -15.19
C GLU A 256 -1.50 22.22 -15.23
N ALA A 257 -2.56 21.89 -14.48
CA ALA A 257 -3.13 20.55 -14.44
C ALA A 257 -3.60 20.09 -15.82
N SER A 258 -4.26 20.97 -16.61
CA SER A 258 -4.69 20.64 -17.97
C SER A 258 -3.51 20.34 -18.88
N ARG A 259 -2.42 21.13 -18.83
CA ARG A 259 -1.24 20.86 -19.66
C ARG A 259 -0.64 19.47 -19.37
N ILE A 260 -0.61 19.07 -18.10
CA ILE A 260 -0.11 17.76 -17.69
C ILE A 260 -1.09 16.65 -18.10
N ALA A 261 -2.39 16.88 -17.93
CA ALA A 261 -3.44 15.94 -18.33
C ALA A 261 -3.46 15.69 -19.85
N GLU A 262 -3.26 16.72 -20.67
CA GLU A 262 -3.14 16.58 -22.14
C GLU A 262 -1.99 15.66 -22.53
N ALA A 263 -0.80 15.87 -21.93
CA ALA A 263 0.35 14.99 -22.17
C ALA A 263 0.10 13.55 -21.67
N PHE A 264 -0.67 13.40 -20.59
CA PHE A 264 -1.06 12.09 -20.06
C PHE A 264 -2.03 11.36 -20.99
N LEU A 265 -3.03 12.07 -21.53
CA LEU A 265 -4.02 11.55 -22.47
C LEU A 265 -3.37 11.04 -23.76
N ASP A 266 -2.49 11.85 -24.35
CA ASP A 266 -1.76 11.50 -25.58
C ASP A 266 -0.96 10.20 -25.42
N LYS A 267 -0.48 9.96 -24.19
CA LYS A 267 0.35 8.81 -23.85
C LYS A 267 -0.46 7.53 -23.68
N LEU A 268 -1.62 7.61 -23.04
CA LEU A 268 -2.51 6.45 -22.86
C LEU A 268 -3.18 6.02 -24.16
N GLN A 269 -3.29 6.92 -25.14
CA GLN A 269 -3.93 6.66 -26.44
C GLN A 269 -5.40 6.25 -26.31
N ILE A 270 -6.10 6.80 -25.32
CA ILE A 270 -7.53 6.62 -25.08
C ILE A 270 -8.33 7.77 -25.68
N ASP A 271 -9.55 7.50 -26.12
CA ASP A 271 -10.47 8.56 -26.55
C ASP A 271 -10.83 9.47 -25.36
N ARG A 272 -11.02 10.76 -25.61
CA ARG A 272 -11.38 11.74 -24.57
C ARG A 272 -12.71 11.40 -23.89
N ASN A 273 -13.65 10.82 -24.62
CA ASN A 273 -14.94 10.38 -24.05
C ASN A 273 -14.77 9.17 -23.13
N CYS A 274 -13.63 8.48 -23.20
CA CYS A 274 -13.27 7.34 -22.37
C CYS A 274 -12.36 7.70 -21.19
N MET A 275 -12.16 9.00 -20.95
CA MET A 275 -11.51 9.53 -19.76
C MET A 275 -12.55 10.25 -18.89
N ILE A 276 -12.96 9.64 -17.79
CA ILE A 276 -13.91 10.26 -16.86
C ILE A 276 -13.13 10.93 -15.74
N LEU A 277 -13.34 12.23 -15.55
CA LEU A 277 -12.88 12.94 -14.36
C LEU A 277 -13.94 12.88 -13.25
N THR A 278 -13.46 12.69 -12.03
CA THR A 278 -14.27 12.77 -10.82
C THR A 278 -13.49 13.44 -9.69
N VAL A 279 -14.13 13.63 -8.54
CA VAL A 279 -13.48 14.08 -7.32
C VAL A 279 -14.03 13.28 -6.14
N THR A 280 -13.16 12.62 -5.40
CA THR A 280 -13.55 11.94 -4.16
C THR A 280 -13.84 12.98 -3.07
N PRO A 281 -15.04 12.96 -2.46
CA PRO A 281 -15.38 13.91 -1.42
C PRO A 281 -14.53 13.78 -0.15
N ARG A 282 -14.15 14.93 0.42
CA ARG A 282 -13.37 15.11 1.65
C ARG A 282 -13.77 16.40 2.39
N THR A 283 -13.17 16.71 3.53
CA THR A 283 -13.52 17.91 4.32
C THR A 283 -13.19 19.24 3.62
N ALA A 284 -12.40 19.23 2.55
CA ALA A 284 -12.16 20.38 1.67
C ALA A 284 -12.15 19.91 0.22
N THR A 285 -13.30 19.43 -0.27
CA THR A 285 -13.42 18.85 -1.62
C THR A 285 -13.19 19.92 -2.69
N PRO A 286 -12.21 19.76 -3.60
CA PRO A 286 -11.92 20.76 -4.63
C PRO A 286 -12.83 20.57 -5.85
N LEU A 287 -14.15 20.63 -5.65
CA LEU A 287 -15.13 20.34 -6.69
C LEU A 287 -15.00 21.30 -7.90
N ALA A 288 -14.93 22.61 -7.63
CA ALA A 288 -14.82 23.61 -8.69
C ALA A 288 -13.56 23.44 -9.55
N PHE A 289 -12.44 22.98 -8.96
CA PHE A 289 -11.23 22.67 -9.70
C PHE A 289 -11.42 21.47 -10.63
N ALA A 290 -12.03 20.39 -10.13
CA ALA A 290 -12.27 19.17 -10.92
C ALA A 290 -13.25 19.42 -12.07
N GLU A 291 -14.31 20.20 -11.84
CA GLU A 291 -15.28 20.63 -12.86
C GLU A 291 -14.61 21.47 -13.95
N ALA A 292 -13.87 22.51 -13.55
CA ALA A 292 -13.17 23.39 -14.49
C ALA A 292 -12.11 22.62 -15.32
N LEU A 293 -11.45 21.64 -14.70
CA LEU A 293 -10.49 20.78 -15.40
C LEU A 293 -11.18 19.88 -16.43
N ALA A 294 -12.31 19.25 -16.08
CA ALA A 294 -13.07 18.40 -16.99
C ALA A 294 -13.61 19.20 -18.19
N GLU A 295 -14.18 20.38 -17.94
CA GLU A 295 -14.64 21.30 -18.98
C GLU A 295 -13.49 21.70 -19.91
N ARG A 296 -12.34 22.08 -19.34
CA ARG A 296 -11.17 22.52 -20.12
C ARG A 296 -10.58 21.42 -20.99
N LEU A 297 -10.58 20.18 -20.52
CA LEU A 297 -10.09 19.03 -21.28
C LEU A 297 -11.11 18.52 -22.29
N GLY A 298 -12.38 18.94 -22.18
CA GLY A 298 -13.48 18.43 -23.01
C GLY A 298 -13.72 16.95 -22.77
N VAL A 299 -13.65 16.50 -21.51
CA VAL A 299 -13.84 15.10 -21.11
C VAL A 299 -15.05 14.98 -20.17
N PRO A 300 -15.70 13.81 -20.08
CA PRO A 300 -16.80 13.61 -19.13
C PRO A 300 -16.40 13.89 -17.67
N GLY A 301 -17.20 14.71 -16.98
CA GLY A 301 -17.06 14.97 -15.55
C GLY A 301 -18.24 14.39 -14.77
N ILE A 302 -17.96 13.49 -13.82
CA ILE A 302 -18.97 12.84 -12.97
C ILE A 302 -18.63 13.11 -11.50
N PHE A 303 -19.43 13.95 -10.85
CA PHE A 303 -19.15 14.47 -9.50
C PHE A 303 -20.32 14.28 -8.53
N PRO A 304 -20.72 13.03 -8.23
CA PRO A 304 -21.82 12.78 -7.30
C PRO A 304 -21.49 13.34 -5.92
N MET A 305 -22.47 14.01 -5.31
CA MET A 305 -22.35 14.58 -3.97
C MET A 305 -23.56 14.22 -3.09
N PRO A 306 -23.73 12.92 -2.74
CA PRO A 306 -24.79 12.49 -1.84
C PRO A 306 -24.75 13.26 -0.52
N GLU A 307 -25.92 13.42 0.11
CA GLU A 307 -26.02 14.13 1.40
C GLU A 307 -25.35 13.33 2.55
N HIS A 308 -24.84 14.08 3.53
CA HIS A 308 -24.31 13.55 4.79
C HIS A 308 -23.16 12.54 4.62
N LEU A 309 -22.25 12.79 3.68
CA LEU A 309 -21.00 12.04 3.60
C LEU A 309 -20.05 12.42 4.75
N VAL A 310 -19.30 11.43 5.23
CA VAL A 310 -18.28 11.62 6.26
C VAL A 310 -16.98 10.92 5.89
N THR A 311 -15.89 11.37 6.49
CA THR A 311 -14.53 10.85 6.32
C THR A 311 -14.02 10.17 7.59
N VAL A 312 -13.10 9.22 7.42
CA VAL A 312 -12.37 8.56 8.50
C VAL A 312 -11.39 9.51 9.16
N ASP A 313 -10.73 10.38 8.38
CA ASP A 313 -9.56 11.16 8.80
C ASP A 313 -9.40 12.50 8.07
N ASP A 314 -10.50 13.19 7.78
CA ASP A 314 -10.57 14.46 7.02
C ASP A 314 -10.30 14.29 5.50
N SER A 315 -9.72 13.15 5.10
CA SER A 315 -9.23 12.90 3.74
C SER A 315 -9.92 11.74 3.03
N HIS A 316 -10.16 10.62 3.71
CA HIS A 316 -10.70 9.40 3.11
C HIS A 316 -12.15 9.20 3.54
N LEU A 317 -13.06 8.93 2.59
CA LEU A 317 -14.44 8.56 2.90
C LEU A 317 -14.48 7.36 3.85
N ASP A 318 -15.45 7.36 4.77
CA ASP A 318 -15.74 6.16 5.55
C ASP A 318 -16.43 5.09 4.69
N PRO A 319 -16.44 3.81 5.12
CA PRO A 319 -16.95 2.72 4.28
C PRO A 319 -18.38 2.94 3.78
N ASP A 320 -19.28 3.44 4.64
CA ASP A 320 -20.67 3.71 4.27
C ASP A 320 -20.79 4.88 3.28
N SER A 321 -20.02 5.95 3.47
CA SER A 321 -19.99 7.10 2.57
C SER A 321 -19.35 6.76 1.23
N ALA A 322 -18.26 5.97 1.23
CA ALA A 322 -17.61 5.45 0.03
C ALA A 322 -18.59 4.58 -0.77
N MET A 323 -19.33 3.69 -0.10
CA MET A 323 -20.36 2.85 -0.75
C MET A 323 -21.42 3.68 -1.46
N ARG A 324 -22.02 4.66 -0.77
CA ARG A 324 -23.06 5.53 -1.34
C ARG A 324 -22.54 6.35 -2.52
N TRP A 325 -21.39 6.99 -2.32
CA TRP A 325 -20.77 7.82 -3.34
C TRP A 325 -20.37 7.02 -4.59
N SER A 326 -19.72 5.87 -4.41
CA SER A 326 -19.29 5.02 -5.53
C SER A 326 -20.45 4.36 -6.27
N ASN A 327 -21.55 4.06 -5.58
CA ASN A 327 -22.80 3.61 -6.20
C ASN A 327 -23.39 4.70 -7.13
N ASP A 328 -23.47 5.94 -6.65
CA ASP A 328 -23.97 7.05 -7.46
C ASP A 328 -23.02 7.34 -8.64
N PHE A 329 -21.72 7.25 -8.42
CA PHE A 329 -20.72 7.38 -9.48
C PHE A 329 -20.90 6.31 -10.57
N ILE A 330 -20.92 5.03 -10.19
CA ILE A 330 -20.93 3.94 -11.18
C ILE A 330 -22.26 3.89 -11.94
N HIS A 331 -23.36 4.28 -11.30
CA HIS A 331 -24.65 4.42 -11.97
C HIS A 331 -24.62 5.48 -13.09
N ALA A 332 -23.91 6.59 -12.88
CA ALA A 332 -23.73 7.63 -13.88
C ALA A 332 -22.66 7.29 -14.94
N ALA A 333 -21.60 6.57 -14.54
CA ALA A 333 -20.47 6.25 -15.40
C ALA A 333 -20.70 5.02 -16.30
N GLY A 334 -21.59 4.10 -15.91
CA GLY A 334 -21.68 2.77 -16.49
C GLY A 334 -21.84 2.75 -18.01
N GLU A 335 -22.77 3.54 -18.55
CA GLU A 335 -23.01 3.61 -20.00
C GLU A 335 -21.77 4.09 -20.78
N ILE A 336 -21.03 5.06 -20.23
CA ILE A 336 -19.79 5.56 -20.83
C ILE A 336 -18.75 4.43 -20.84
N LEU A 337 -18.55 3.74 -19.71
CA LEU A 337 -17.58 2.66 -19.59
C LEU A 337 -17.89 1.51 -20.57
N GLU A 338 -19.16 1.14 -20.71
CA GLU A 338 -19.60 0.10 -21.64
C GLU A 338 -19.38 0.51 -23.10
N SER A 339 -19.68 1.76 -23.47
CA SER A 339 -19.42 2.25 -24.83
C SER A 339 -17.94 2.22 -25.20
N CYS A 340 -17.07 2.60 -24.26
CA CYS A 340 -15.63 2.68 -24.50
C CYS A 340 -15.00 1.32 -24.72
N ALA A 341 -15.44 0.31 -23.95
CA ALA A 341 -14.99 -1.06 -24.12
C ALA A 341 -15.50 -1.73 -25.40
N ALA A 342 -16.68 -1.33 -25.90
CA ALA A 342 -17.22 -1.86 -27.15
C ALA A 342 -16.45 -1.39 -28.39
N ASP A 343 -15.80 -0.23 -28.31
CA ASP A 343 -15.05 0.40 -29.40
C ASP A 343 -13.54 0.05 -29.42
N SER A 344 -13.08 -0.76 -28.47
CA SER A 344 -11.65 -1.08 -28.22
C SER A 344 -11.04 -2.13 -29.15
#